data_AF-A0A5E4R258-F1
#
_entry.id   AF-A0A5E4R258-F1
#
_cell.length_a   1.000
_cell.length_b   1.000
_cell.length_c   1.000
_cell.angle_alpha   90.00
_cell.angle_beta   90.00
_cell.angle_gamma   90.00
#
_symmetry.space_group_name_H-M   'P 1'
#
loop_
_entity.id
_entity.type
_entity.pdbx_description
1 polymer ?
#
loop_
_entity_poly.entity_id
_entity_poly.type
_entity_poly.pdbx_seq_one_letter_code
_entity_poly.pdbx_strand_id
1 'polypeptide(L)'
;FVCLFLLWFFILFYDYKFLILQNVHGNCVYFSKWSYVFNAKNIFYGLTRTNRKVVLKKLAHNWEFDEFDSKICKTWNLSQDCNPNQLLNVTNVDAKILDIVNLNLSWPGEEPRKGLVLCPYSYSLYDLLNPVFYPKRNHKAELLNIWTMLSLNPEPIILQVIPKSKGWPVPAYGGVCGRLEVVAYEGETLASLNDVTWYKKLKYAQKILKAAMDFTFKHDRFRFYLMDWSLDNIVVNDNDVVTFVDLEDVVIVDKNILPKRDLPDWYKRYGREQLGPGFTFSIENLCKHHLSDHNLWAACYILAGDDKPYLYPIPSEANETKPHLYRLLEDCLRNSDDRFKTFTKLQHVIDDLLDSKLGSNVIR
;
A
#
# COMPACT_ATOMS: atom_id res chain seq x y z
N PHE A 1 27.85 7.30 20.95
CA PHE A 1 29.14 7.09 20.25
C PHE A 1 29.10 6.06 19.11
N VAL A 2 28.15 5.10 19.04
CA VAL A 2 28.03 4.16 17.89
C VAL A 2 27.00 4.60 16.82
N CYS A 3 26.11 5.57 17.10
CA CYS A 3 25.32 6.25 16.05
C CYS A 3 26.15 7.21 15.17
N LEU A 4 27.36 7.59 15.61
CA LEU A 4 28.25 8.49 14.88
C LEU A 4 28.99 7.80 13.73
N PHE A 5 29.18 6.47 13.80
CA PHE A 5 29.95 5.74 12.79
C PHE A 5 29.12 5.45 11.52
N LEU A 6 27.80 5.25 11.64
CA LEU A 6 26.89 5.21 10.48
C LEU A 6 26.63 6.61 9.90
N LEU A 7 26.74 7.66 10.72
CA LEU A 7 26.83 9.03 10.23
C LEU A 7 28.04 9.14 9.29
N TRP A 8 29.22 8.66 9.68
CA TRP A 8 30.45 8.77 8.89
C TRP A 8 30.46 7.97 7.58
N PHE A 9 29.86 6.78 7.55
CA PHE A 9 29.79 5.98 6.31
C PHE A 9 28.77 6.55 5.29
N PHE A 10 27.72 7.23 5.77
CA PHE A 10 26.82 8.02 4.91
C PHE A 10 27.41 9.38 4.51
N ILE A 11 28.22 10.00 5.37
CA ILE A 11 28.92 11.29 5.12
C ILE A 11 29.92 11.21 3.96
N LEU A 12 30.52 10.05 3.70
CA LEU A 12 31.56 9.92 2.67
C LEU A 12 31.05 9.60 1.25
N PHE A 13 29.77 9.23 1.09
CA PHE A 13 29.22 8.80 -0.21
C PHE A 13 27.88 9.43 -0.60
N TYR A 14 27.21 10.17 0.28
CA TYR A 14 25.96 10.86 -0.04
C TYR A 14 26.09 12.36 0.16
N ASP A 15 26.00 13.08 -0.97
CA ASP A 15 25.92 14.53 -1.01
C ASP A 15 24.72 15.00 -0.17
N TYR A 16 24.98 15.92 0.75
CA TYR A 16 24.03 16.36 1.75
C TYR A 16 22.93 17.22 1.14
N LYS A 17 21.67 16.75 1.19
CA LYS A 17 20.46 17.58 1.34
C LYS A 17 19.29 16.69 1.82
N PHE A 18 18.65 17.07 2.92
CA PHE A 18 17.48 16.44 3.57
C PHE A 18 17.72 15.19 4.43
N LEU A 19 17.91 15.44 5.74
CA LEU A 19 17.80 14.45 6.79
C LEU A 19 16.46 14.67 7.51
N ILE A 20 15.50 13.78 7.32
CA ILE A 20 14.28 13.74 8.15
C ILE A 20 14.45 12.64 9.21
N LEU A 21 14.57 13.09 10.46
CA LEU A 21 14.66 12.23 11.64
C LEU A 21 13.24 11.96 12.17
N GLN A 22 12.68 10.81 11.81
CA GLN A 22 11.76 10.13 12.71
C GLN A 22 12.62 9.26 13.63
N ASN A 23 12.47 9.43 14.94
CA ASN A 23 13.24 8.71 15.96
C ASN A 23 13.00 7.20 15.80
N VAL A 24 13.90 6.50 15.11
CA VAL A 24 13.98 5.04 15.15
C VAL A 24 14.33 4.71 16.59
N HIS A 25 13.37 4.16 17.34
CA HIS A 25 13.66 3.61 18.65
C HIS A 25 14.65 2.45 18.47
N GLY A 26 15.92 2.80 18.69
CA GLY A 26 17.13 2.00 18.77
C GLY A 26 17.12 0.67 18.04
N ASN A 27 17.69 0.61 16.83
CA ASN A 27 18.36 -0.58 16.27
C ASN A 27 19.14 -0.18 15.00
N CYS A 28 20.49 -0.20 15.06
CA CYS A 28 21.32 0.02 13.87
C CYS A 28 21.34 -1.25 13.01
N VAL A 29 21.02 -1.11 11.72
CA VAL A 29 21.12 -2.17 10.70
C VAL A 29 22.57 -2.29 10.23
N TYR A 30 23.09 -3.51 10.16
CA TYR A 30 24.41 -3.81 9.57
C TYR A 30 24.23 -4.24 8.10
N PHE A 31 25.06 -3.70 7.21
CA PHE A 31 25.01 -3.97 5.77
C PHE A 31 26.10 -4.97 5.34
N SER A 32 25.75 -5.90 4.45
CA SER A 32 26.70 -6.72 3.70
C SER A 32 26.54 -6.47 2.20
N LYS A 33 27.61 -5.88 1.60
CA LYS A 33 27.99 -5.72 0.18
C LYS A 33 26.96 -5.30 -0.88
N TRP A 34 27.37 -4.27 -1.62
CA TRP A 34 26.65 -3.47 -2.59
C TRP A 34 26.66 -4.04 -4.01
N SER A 35 25.52 -3.91 -4.71
CA SER A 35 25.46 -3.73 -6.15
C SER A 35 24.64 -2.47 -6.46
N TYR A 36 25.35 -1.37 -6.70
CA TYR A 36 24.84 -0.16 -7.34
C TYR A 36 24.63 -0.45 -8.82
N VAL A 37 23.40 -0.45 -9.35
CA VAL A 37 23.16 0.09 -10.70
C VAL A 37 21.67 0.43 -10.91
N PHE A 38 21.44 1.63 -11.45
CA PHE A 38 20.21 2.17 -12.07
C PHE A 38 19.14 2.84 -11.18
N ASN A 39 18.50 3.81 -11.81
CA ASN A 39 17.59 4.87 -11.36
C ASN A 39 16.25 4.39 -10.74
N ALA A 40 16.27 3.29 -9.99
CA ALA A 40 15.09 2.63 -9.46
C ALA A 40 14.77 3.01 -8.00
N LYS A 41 13.50 2.83 -7.62
CA LYS A 41 13.09 2.67 -6.21
C LYS A 41 13.72 1.37 -5.71
N ASN A 42 14.88 1.49 -5.09
CA ASN A 42 15.65 0.33 -4.67
C ASN A 42 15.08 -0.27 -3.38
N ILE A 43 15.00 -1.60 -3.37
CA ILE A 43 14.63 -2.42 -2.21
C ILE A 43 15.91 -3.07 -1.69
N PHE A 44 16.20 -2.90 -0.41
CA PHE A 44 17.37 -3.48 0.26
C PHE A 44 16.93 -4.40 1.38
N TYR A 45 17.57 -5.56 1.50
CA TYR A 45 17.33 -6.50 2.58
C TYR A 45 18.40 -6.35 3.65
N GLY A 46 18.00 -6.45 4.92
CA GLY A 46 18.91 -6.29 6.05
C GLY A 46 18.48 -7.07 7.28
N LEU A 47 19.33 -6.99 8.31
CA LEU A 47 19.06 -7.56 9.63
C LEU A 47 19.16 -6.47 10.70
N THR A 48 18.25 -6.49 11.67
CA THR A 48 18.42 -5.73 12.91
C THR A 48 19.54 -6.34 13.75
N ARG A 49 20.00 -5.61 14.79
CA ARG A 49 20.93 -6.16 15.80
C ARG A 49 20.43 -7.43 16.49
N THR A 50 19.12 -7.62 16.51
CA THR A 50 18.45 -8.80 17.08
C THR A 50 18.16 -9.88 16.04
N ASN A 51 18.85 -9.85 14.90
CA ASN A 51 18.72 -10.79 13.77
C ASN A 51 17.30 -10.88 13.19
N ARG A 52 16.51 -9.81 13.28
CA ARG A 52 15.21 -9.74 12.58
C ARG A 52 15.43 -9.27 11.15
N LYS A 53 14.89 -9.99 10.18
CA LYS A 53 14.91 -9.60 8.76
C LYS A 53 14.05 -8.35 8.54
N VAL A 54 14.62 -7.37 7.84
CA VAL A 54 13.96 -6.12 7.48
C VAL A 54 14.17 -5.82 6.01
N VAL A 55 13.27 -5.02 5.46
CA VAL A 55 13.37 -4.44 4.13
C VAL A 55 13.49 -2.93 4.30
N LEU A 56 14.49 -2.35 3.65
CA LEU A 56 14.63 -0.91 3.52
C LEU A 56 14.20 -0.53 2.12
N LYS A 57 13.24 0.38 2.02
CA LYS A 57 12.76 0.87 0.75
C LYS A 57 13.09 2.34 0.60
N LYS A 58 13.45 2.71 -0.62
CA LYS A 58 13.67 4.09 -0.98
C LYS A 58 12.33 4.79 -1.16
N LEU A 59 12.16 5.94 -0.51
CA LEU A 59 10.90 6.69 -0.56
C LEU A 59 10.57 7.22 -1.96
N ALA A 60 11.55 7.43 -2.84
CA ALA A 60 11.29 7.92 -4.19
C ALA A 60 12.42 7.53 -5.16
N HIS A 61 12.20 7.70 -6.46
CA HIS A 61 13.26 7.64 -7.47
C HIS A 61 14.28 8.77 -7.29
N ASN A 62 15.46 8.65 -7.91
CA ASN A 62 16.49 9.69 -7.78
C ASN A 62 15.99 11.04 -8.33
N TRP A 63 15.34 11.00 -9.49
CA TRP A 63 14.79 12.19 -10.13
C TRP A 63 13.68 12.84 -9.29
N GLU A 64 12.82 12.06 -8.62
CA GLU A 64 11.79 12.59 -7.69
C GLU A 64 12.43 13.29 -6.50
N PHE A 65 13.54 12.74 -5.99
CA PHE A 65 14.29 13.41 -4.93
C PHE A 65 14.96 14.70 -5.43
N ASP A 66 15.58 14.69 -6.60
CA ASP A 66 16.21 15.89 -7.17
C ASP A 66 15.16 16.99 -7.41
N GLU A 67 13.98 16.60 -7.89
CA GLU A 67 12.83 17.49 -8.05
C GLU A 67 12.35 18.05 -6.69
N PHE A 68 12.19 17.19 -5.69
CA PHE A 68 11.81 17.59 -4.33
C PHE A 68 12.83 18.57 -3.73
N ASP A 69 14.11 18.25 -3.82
CA ASP A 69 15.22 19.06 -3.27
C ASP A 69 15.34 20.42 -3.95
N SER A 70 15.14 20.47 -5.27
CA SER A 70 15.21 21.73 -6.03
C SER A 70 14.02 22.66 -5.72
N LYS A 71 12.88 22.09 -5.34
CA LYS A 71 11.63 22.85 -5.10
C LYS A 71 11.44 23.22 -3.64
N ILE A 72 11.98 22.49 -2.68
CA ILE A 72 11.69 22.65 -1.24
C ILE A 72 11.90 24.09 -0.74
N CYS A 73 13.03 24.74 -1.03
CA CYS A 73 13.28 26.10 -0.57
C CYS A 73 12.26 27.08 -1.15
N LYS A 74 11.94 26.94 -2.45
CA LYS A 74 10.91 27.74 -3.12
C LYS A 74 9.53 27.49 -2.53
N THR A 75 9.17 26.23 -2.27
CA THR A 75 7.89 25.85 -1.67
C THR A 75 7.71 26.52 -0.31
N TRP A 76 8.76 26.65 0.48
CA TRP A 76 8.73 27.27 1.80
C TRP A 76 9.10 28.75 1.83
N ASN A 77 9.21 29.41 0.67
CA ASN A 77 9.63 30.81 0.54
C ASN A 77 10.95 31.14 1.27
N LEU A 78 11.90 30.21 1.23
CA LEU A 78 13.24 30.36 1.80
C LEU A 78 14.25 30.79 0.72
N SER A 79 15.45 31.19 1.13
CA SER A 79 16.58 31.46 0.22
C SER A 79 16.90 30.23 -0.65
N GLN A 80 17.42 30.43 -1.87
CA GLN A 80 17.68 29.34 -2.82
C GLN A 80 18.57 28.21 -2.24
N ASP A 81 19.51 28.55 -1.36
CA ASP A 81 20.35 27.58 -0.64
C ASP A 81 19.89 27.36 0.80
N CYS A 82 18.58 27.16 1.00
CA CYS A 82 18.04 26.96 2.33
C CYS A 82 18.62 25.71 3.02
N ASN A 83 18.86 25.83 4.32
CA ASN A 83 19.27 24.71 5.16
C ASN A 83 18.02 24.01 5.72
N PRO A 84 17.96 22.66 5.79
CA PRO A 84 16.84 21.94 6.38
C PRO A 84 16.43 22.42 7.78
N ASN A 85 17.37 22.90 8.60
CA ASN A 85 17.06 23.47 9.93
C ASN A 85 16.18 24.72 9.85
N GLN A 86 16.21 25.45 8.74
CA GLN A 86 15.32 26.61 8.51
C GLN A 86 13.86 26.18 8.34
N LEU A 87 13.60 24.93 7.93
CA LEU A 87 12.24 24.38 7.86
C LEU A 87 11.58 24.35 9.25
N LEU A 88 12.35 24.23 10.34
CA LEU A 88 11.79 24.28 11.69
C LEU A 88 11.20 25.66 12.05
N ASN A 89 11.45 26.71 11.25
CA ASN A 89 10.96 28.06 11.48
C ASN A 89 9.81 28.46 10.54
N VAL A 90 9.47 27.65 9.54
CA VAL A 90 8.42 27.97 8.56
C VAL A 90 7.02 27.97 9.19
N THR A 91 6.07 28.68 8.61
CA THR A 91 4.67 28.69 9.06
C THR A 91 3.78 28.00 8.03
N ASN A 92 2.50 27.78 8.38
CA ASN A 92 1.46 27.26 7.48
C ASN A 92 1.74 25.85 6.92
N VAL A 93 2.36 24.97 7.73
CA VAL A 93 2.64 23.58 7.31
C VAL A 93 1.34 22.83 7.01
N ASP A 94 0.33 23.00 7.86
CA ASP A 94 -1.01 22.40 7.72
C ASP A 94 -1.68 22.76 6.39
N ALA A 95 -1.56 24.02 5.97
CA ALA A 95 -2.13 24.48 4.69
C ALA A 95 -1.45 23.77 3.52
N LYS A 96 -0.13 23.62 3.53
CA LYS A 96 0.61 22.91 2.47
C LYS A 96 0.30 21.41 2.43
N ILE A 97 0.07 20.79 3.59
CA ILE A 97 -0.40 19.41 3.67
C ILE A 97 -1.76 19.27 2.99
N LEU A 98 -2.70 20.17 3.31
CA LEU A 98 -4.02 20.18 2.67
C LEU A 98 -3.94 20.47 1.18
N ASP A 99 -3.03 21.33 0.73
CA ASP A 99 -2.81 21.64 -0.69
C ASP A 99 -2.41 20.39 -1.48
N ILE A 100 -1.52 19.54 -0.95
CA ILE A 100 -1.13 18.27 -1.61
C ILE A 100 -2.36 17.38 -1.79
N VAL A 101 -3.16 17.20 -0.74
CA VAL A 101 -4.32 16.32 -0.77
C VAL A 101 -5.42 16.87 -1.67
N ASN A 102 -5.65 18.19 -1.66
CA ASN A 102 -6.59 18.88 -2.54
C ASN A 102 -6.17 18.77 -4.01
N LEU A 103 -4.88 18.92 -4.29
CA LEU A 103 -4.32 18.77 -5.63
C LEU A 103 -4.57 17.34 -6.15
N ASN A 104 -4.24 16.33 -5.33
CA ASN A 104 -4.44 14.93 -5.69
C ASN A 104 -5.92 14.55 -5.90
N LEU A 105 -6.83 15.22 -5.19
CA LEU A 105 -8.27 15.05 -5.35
C LEU A 105 -8.77 15.68 -6.66
N SER A 106 -8.31 16.91 -6.94
CA SER A 106 -8.82 17.79 -8.01
C SER A 106 -8.07 17.66 -9.34
N TRP A 107 -7.00 16.86 -9.41
CA TRP A 107 -6.20 16.67 -10.61
C TRP A 107 -7.03 16.10 -11.78
N PRO A 108 -7.15 16.82 -12.91
CA PRO A 108 -7.95 16.42 -14.06
C PRO A 108 -7.18 15.62 -15.12
N GLY A 109 -5.91 15.27 -14.85
CA GLY A 109 -5.04 14.66 -15.86
C GLY A 109 -5.34 13.19 -16.18
N GLU A 110 -4.89 12.79 -17.39
CA GLU A 110 -5.09 11.46 -17.98
C GLU A 110 -4.13 10.39 -17.43
N GLU A 111 -3.09 10.77 -16.68
CA GLU A 111 -2.11 9.83 -16.12
C GLU A 111 -2.59 9.18 -14.80
N PRO A 112 -2.23 7.91 -14.52
CA PRO A 112 -2.53 7.26 -13.25
C PRO A 112 -1.99 8.09 -12.08
N ARG A 113 -2.89 8.47 -11.14
CA ARG A 113 -2.50 9.26 -9.98
C ARG A 113 -1.54 8.46 -9.11
N LYS A 114 -0.35 8.99 -8.87
CA LYS A 114 0.59 8.47 -7.87
C LYS A 114 0.33 9.08 -6.50
N GLY A 115 0.53 8.30 -5.45
CA GLY A 115 0.42 8.74 -4.06
C GLY A 115 -0.98 8.55 -3.46
N LEU A 116 -1.27 9.40 -2.46
CA LEU A 116 -2.48 9.32 -1.65
C LEU A 116 -3.55 10.27 -2.20
N VAL A 117 -4.71 9.71 -2.52
CA VAL A 117 -5.93 10.46 -2.86
C VAL A 117 -6.94 10.29 -1.74
N LEU A 118 -7.34 11.38 -1.07
CA LEU A 118 -8.36 11.33 -0.02
C LEU A 118 -9.69 11.89 -0.53
N CYS A 119 -10.71 11.05 -0.50
CA CYS A 119 -12.01 11.30 -1.08
C CYS A 119 -13.16 11.23 -0.08
N PRO A 120 -14.28 11.93 -0.38
CA PRO A 120 -14.43 12.91 -1.47
C PRO A 120 -13.95 14.31 -1.12
N TYR A 121 -13.60 14.55 0.15
CA TYR A 121 -13.20 15.86 0.64
C TYR A 121 -11.95 15.75 1.51
N SER A 122 -11.07 16.74 1.42
CA SER A 122 -9.81 16.78 2.18
C SER A 122 -9.97 17.09 3.67
N TYR A 123 -11.14 17.52 4.14
CA TYR A 123 -11.33 17.91 5.54
C TYR A 123 -11.14 16.75 6.53
N SER A 124 -11.27 15.50 6.06
CA SER A 124 -11.10 14.29 6.88
C SER A 124 -9.63 13.88 7.06
N LEU A 125 -8.69 14.64 6.49
CA LEU A 125 -7.27 14.31 6.51
C LEU A 125 -6.70 14.18 7.92
N TYR A 126 -7.04 15.09 8.84
CA TYR A 126 -6.51 15.01 10.21
C TYR A 126 -7.11 13.85 11.00
N ASP A 127 -8.32 13.43 10.67
CA ASP A 127 -8.90 12.21 11.24
C ASP A 127 -8.16 10.95 10.74
N LEU A 128 -7.76 10.94 9.46
CA LEU A 128 -6.90 9.90 8.90
C LEU A 128 -5.51 9.89 9.55
N LEU A 129 -4.91 11.07 9.73
CA LEU A 129 -3.54 11.23 10.25
C LEU A 129 -3.45 11.08 11.78
N ASN A 130 -4.57 11.00 12.51
CA ASN A 130 -4.57 10.88 13.96
C ASN A 130 -3.64 9.78 14.52
N PRO A 131 -3.55 8.57 13.92
CA PRO A 131 -2.61 7.53 14.37
C PRO A 131 -1.13 7.84 14.11
N VAL A 132 -0.81 8.82 13.27
CA VAL A 132 0.55 9.19 12.84
C VAL A 132 1.21 10.19 13.81
N PHE A 133 0.40 11.02 14.47
CA PHE A 133 0.88 12.01 15.44
C PHE A 133 1.36 11.33 16.73
N TYR A 134 2.58 11.65 17.20
CA TYR A 134 3.09 11.15 18.47
C TYR A 134 2.95 12.22 19.57
N PRO A 135 2.24 11.94 20.68
CA PRO A 135 1.93 12.93 21.72
C PRO A 135 3.12 13.62 22.39
N LYS A 136 4.33 13.04 22.28
CA LYS A 136 5.55 13.51 22.98
C LYS A 136 6.56 14.19 22.05
N ARG A 137 6.23 14.42 20.78
CA ARG A 137 7.15 15.02 19.81
C ARG A 137 6.79 16.48 19.52
N ASN A 138 7.75 17.17 18.93
CA ASN A 138 7.52 18.52 18.41
C ASN A 138 6.52 18.44 17.25
N HIS A 139 5.28 18.88 17.50
CA HIS A 139 4.17 18.84 16.54
C HIS A 139 4.54 19.41 15.16
N LYS A 140 5.29 20.50 15.12
CA LYS A 140 5.73 21.12 13.87
C LYS A 140 6.66 20.21 13.06
N ALA A 141 7.59 19.54 13.74
CA ALA A 141 8.47 18.56 13.08
C ALA A 141 7.66 17.37 12.55
N GLU A 142 6.60 16.95 13.25
CA GLU A 142 5.71 15.89 12.75
C GLU A 142 4.95 16.30 11.51
N LEU A 143 4.39 17.51 11.49
CA LEU A 143 3.72 18.05 10.31
C LEU A 143 4.68 18.13 9.11
N LEU A 144 5.93 18.56 9.31
CA LEU A 144 6.94 18.58 8.25
C LEU A 144 7.28 17.17 7.74
N ASN A 145 7.32 16.18 8.64
CA ASN A 145 7.51 14.79 8.25
C ASN A 145 6.33 14.27 7.43
N ILE A 146 5.09 14.55 7.87
CA ILE A 146 3.87 14.19 7.14
C ILE A 146 3.85 14.84 5.76
N TRP A 147 4.14 16.15 5.68
CA TRP A 147 4.24 16.86 4.42
C TRP A 147 5.26 16.21 3.48
N THR A 148 6.41 15.80 4.00
CA THR A 148 7.45 15.16 3.19
C THR A 148 7.05 13.76 2.72
N MET A 149 6.44 12.95 3.59
CA MET A 149 5.92 11.64 3.20
C MET A 149 4.82 11.77 2.15
N LEU A 150 3.85 12.66 2.33
CA LEU A 150 2.82 12.93 1.32
C LEU A 150 3.38 13.44 -0.02
N SER A 151 4.52 14.14 0.00
CA SER A 151 5.17 14.67 -1.20
C SER A 151 5.99 13.62 -1.96
N LEU A 152 6.47 12.57 -1.28
CA LEU A 152 7.41 11.61 -1.84
C LEU A 152 6.80 10.21 -1.97
N ASN A 153 6.30 9.68 -0.86
CA ASN A 153 5.63 8.38 -0.80
C ASN A 153 4.77 8.27 0.47
N PRO A 154 3.45 8.06 0.34
CA PRO A 154 2.54 7.98 1.47
C PRO A 154 2.54 6.62 2.18
N GLU A 155 3.20 5.57 1.68
CA GLU A 155 3.25 4.24 2.30
C GLU A 155 3.56 4.29 3.82
N PRO A 156 4.57 5.03 4.32
CA PRO A 156 4.81 5.18 5.75
C PRO A 156 3.60 5.69 6.55
N ILE A 157 2.79 6.58 5.96
CA ILE A 157 1.56 7.08 6.58
C ILE A 157 0.54 5.94 6.65
N ILE A 158 0.32 5.25 5.53
CA ILE A 158 -0.66 4.16 5.44
C ILE A 158 -0.32 3.04 6.44
N LEU A 159 0.94 2.63 6.53
CA LEU A 159 1.40 1.60 7.46
C LEU A 159 1.16 1.97 8.94
N GLN A 160 1.12 3.25 9.28
CA GLN A 160 0.80 3.72 10.64
C GLN A 160 -0.72 3.82 10.88
N VAL A 161 -1.50 4.12 9.84
CA VAL A 161 -2.97 4.18 9.90
C VAL A 161 -3.59 2.78 10.01
N ILE A 162 -3.10 1.82 9.21
CA ILE A 162 -3.58 0.43 9.16
C ILE A 162 -2.49 -0.56 9.60
N PRO A 163 -2.00 -0.50 10.84
CA PRO A 163 -0.81 -1.24 11.24
C PRO A 163 -1.05 -2.75 11.34
N LYS A 164 -0.01 -3.53 11.03
CA LYS A 164 0.00 -5.00 11.20
C LYS A 164 -0.42 -5.45 12.60
N SER A 165 -0.09 -4.68 13.64
CA SER A 165 -0.45 -4.97 15.04
C SER A 165 -1.97 -4.96 15.30
N LYS A 166 -2.76 -4.33 14.42
CA LYS A 166 -4.24 -4.38 14.41
C LYS A 166 -4.79 -5.43 13.42
N GLY A 167 -3.94 -6.37 13.01
CA GLY A 167 -4.29 -7.49 12.14
C GLY A 167 -4.47 -7.13 10.67
N TRP A 168 -3.96 -5.98 10.21
CA TRP A 168 -3.95 -5.63 8.79
C TRP A 168 -2.91 -6.46 8.02
N PRO A 169 -3.19 -6.87 6.77
CA PRO A 169 -2.29 -7.68 5.96
C PRO A 169 -1.20 -6.80 5.30
N VAL A 170 -0.50 -6.01 6.10
CA VAL A 170 0.59 -5.11 5.68
C VAL A 170 1.86 -5.40 6.50
N PRO A 171 3.04 -4.94 6.07
CA PRO A 171 4.27 -5.10 6.84
C PRO A 171 4.22 -4.41 8.20
N ALA A 172 4.96 -4.95 9.16
CA ALA A 172 5.21 -4.21 10.39
C ALA A 172 6.12 -2.99 10.10
N TYR A 173 5.62 -1.79 10.39
CA TYR A 173 6.36 -0.55 10.20
C TYR A 173 7.48 -0.39 11.23
N GLY A 174 8.71 -0.14 10.77
CA GLY A 174 9.89 0.10 11.60
C GLY A 174 10.24 1.58 11.77
N GLY A 175 9.83 2.44 10.83
CA GLY A 175 10.12 3.87 10.84
C GLY A 175 10.72 4.39 9.54
N VAL A 176 10.87 5.71 9.45
CA VAL A 176 11.58 6.40 8.36
C VAL A 176 12.83 7.09 8.90
N CYS A 177 13.93 6.99 8.16
CA CYS A 177 15.17 7.70 8.44
C CYS A 177 15.77 8.25 7.14
N GLY A 178 15.82 9.57 7.02
CA GLY A 178 16.28 10.23 5.79
C GLY A 178 15.34 9.90 4.63
N ARG A 179 15.88 9.26 3.59
CA ARG A 179 15.19 8.90 2.34
C ARG A 179 14.75 7.43 2.26
N LEU A 180 14.83 6.73 3.39
CA LEU A 180 14.54 5.31 3.50
C LEU A 180 13.44 5.08 4.54
N GLU A 181 12.48 4.23 4.19
CA GLU A 181 11.62 3.57 5.16
C GLU A 181 12.15 2.18 5.50
N VAL A 182 11.86 1.72 6.71
CA VAL A 182 12.21 0.38 7.19
C VAL A 182 10.92 -0.34 7.56
N VAL A 183 10.72 -1.51 6.98
CA VAL A 183 9.61 -2.41 7.28
C VAL A 183 10.12 -3.82 7.58
N ALA A 184 9.30 -4.64 8.24
CA ALA A 184 9.63 -6.05 8.42
C ALA A 184 9.71 -6.77 7.06
N TYR A 185 10.60 -7.77 6.97
CA TYR A 185 10.56 -8.73 5.86
C TYR A 185 9.43 -9.72 6.10
N GLU A 186 8.53 -9.82 5.13
CA GLU A 186 7.25 -10.54 5.27
C GLU A 186 7.15 -11.78 4.38
N GLY A 187 8.28 -12.20 3.78
CA GLY A 187 8.38 -13.41 2.95
C GLY A 187 8.74 -13.13 1.50
N GLU A 188 8.49 -14.13 0.66
CA GLU A 188 8.79 -14.10 -0.78
C GLU A 188 7.55 -13.69 -1.58
N THR A 189 7.75 -13.05 -2.73
CA THR A 189 6.63 -12.62 -3.59
C THR A 189 5.92 -13.82 -4.18
N LEU A 190 4.59 -13.75 -4.37
CA LEU A 190 3.85 -14.82 -5.03
C LEU A 190 4.37 -15.11 -6.45
N ALA A 191 4.88 -14.09 -7.15
CA ALA A 191 5.47 -14.24 -8.47
C ALA A 191 6.74 -15.10 -8.48
N SER A 192 7.50 -15.12 -7.37
CA SER A 192 8.72 -15.93 -7.23
C SER A 192 8.46 -17.38 -6.81
N LEU A 193 7.25 -17.67 -6.32
CA LEU A 193 6.87 -18.97 -5.79
C LEU A 193 6.38 -19.93 -6.89
N ASN A 194 7.31 -20.58 -7.58
CA ASN A 194 6.99 -21.47 -8.72
C ASN A 194 6.44 -22.85 -8.32
N ASP A 195 6.90 -23.42 -7.21
CA ASP A 195 6.63 -24.83 -6.83
C ASP A 195 5.66 -24.96 -5.64
N VAL A 196 4.59 -24.17 -5.63
CA VAL A 196 3.57 -24.21 -4.58
C VAL A 196 2.42 -25.12 -4.97
N THR A 197 2.10 -26.09 -4.10
CA THR A 197 0.95 -26.98 -4.32
C THR A 197 -0.34 -26.20 -4.49
N TRP A 198 -1.25 -26.70 -5.32
CA TRP A 198 -2.51 -25.98 -5.58
C TRP A 198 -3.33 -25.75 -4.29
N TYR A 199 -3.26 -26.67 -3.33
CA TYR A 199 -3.87 -26.48 -2.02
C TYR A 199 -3.29 -25.27 -1.25
N LYS A 200 -1.97 -25.07 -1.29
CA LYS A 200 -1.36 -23.86 -0.70
C LYS A 200 -1.75 -22.61 -1.48
N LYS A 201 -1.81 -22.66 -2.81
CA LYS A 201 -2.34 -21.56 -3.63
C LYS A 201 -3.76 -21.18 -3.21
N LEU A 202 -4.61 -22.17 -2.94
CA LEU A 202 -5.97 -21.99 -2.46
C LEU A 202 -6.01 -21.31 -1.07
N LYS A 203 -5.11 -21.70 -0.14
CA LYS A 203 -4.96 -21.02 1.16
C LYS A 203 -4.57 -19.56 1.02
N TYR A 204 -3.65 -19.25 0.10
CA TYR A 204 -3.22 -17.87 -0.11
C TYR A 204 -4.35 -17.07 -0.77
N ALA A 205 -5.08 -17.67 -1.72
CA ALA A 205 -6.26 -17.08 -2.35
C ALA A 205 -7.33 -16.70 -1.32
N GLN A 206 -7.65 -17.58 -0.37
CA GLN A 206 -8.56 -17.27 0.75
C GLN A 206 -8.11 -16.02 1.51
N LYS A 207 -6.81 -15.91 1.81
CA LYS A 207 -6.23 -14.76 2.54
C LYS A 207 -6.21 -13.48 1.69
N ILE A 208 -5.99 -13.57 0.37
CA ILE A 208 -6.09 -12.46 -0.57
C ILE A 208 -7.55 -11.94 -0.62
N LEU A 209 -8.53 -12.83 -0.70
CA LEU A 209 -9.95 -12.43 -0.69
C LEU A 209 -10.34 -11.77 0.64
N LYS A 210 -9.84 -12.31 1.76
CA LYS A 210 -10.02 -11.70 3.09
C LYS A 210 -9.38 -10.31 3.17
N ALA A 211 -8.18 -10.13 2.61
CA ALA A 211 -7.51 -8.84 2.58
C ALA A 211 -8.31 -7.79 1.79
N ALA A 212 -8.87 -8.16 0.64
CA ALA A 212 -9.74 -7.26 -0.13
C ALA A 212 -10.97 -6.79 0.68
N MET A 213 -11.57 -7.69 1.46
CA MET A 213 -12.66 -7.35 2.39
C MET A 213 -12.17 -6.44 3.52
N ASP A 214 -10.99 -6.72 4.09
CA ASP A 214 -10.41 -5.91 5.15
C ASP A 214 -10.15 -4.47 4.67
N PHE A 215 -9.45 -4.29 3.54
CA PHE A 215 -9.20 -2.99 2.91
C PHE A 215 -10.48 -2.22 2.58
N THR A 216 -11.53 -2.94 2.19
CA THR A 216 -12.82 -2.32 1.86
C THR A 216 -13.63 -1.94 3.09
N PHE A 217 -13.68 -2.78 4.13
CA PHE A 217 -14.71 -2.69 5.19
C PHE A 217 -14.18 -2.54 6.62
N LYS A 218 -12.97 -3.01 6.92
CA LYS A 218 -12.52 -3.23 8.30
C LYS A 218 -12.30 -1.94 9.10
N HIS A 219 -11.81 -0.89 8.46
CA HIS A 219 -11.58 0.36 9.15
C HIS A 219 -12.92 1.07 9.41
N ASP A 220 -13.12 1.60 10.62
CA ASP A 220 -14.42 2.16 11.04
C ASP A 220 -14.88 3.36 10.22
N ARG A 221 -13.95 4.24 9.83
CA ARG A 221 -14.24 5.45 9.04
C ARG A 221 -13.83 5.39 7.57
N PHE A 222 -12.66 4.87 7.24
CA PHE A 222 -12.12 4.91 5.88
C PHE A 222 -12.24 3.58 5.15
N ARG A 223 -12.19 3.64 3.81
CA ARG A 223 -11.92 2.49 2.92
C ARG A 223 -10.60 2.75 2.22
N PHE A 224 -9.82 1.70 1.99
CA PHE A 224 -8.51 1.79 1.33
C PHE A 224 -8.59 1.02 0.03
N TYR A 225 -8.51 1.71 -1.12
CA TYR A 225 -8.45 1.08 -2.43
C TYR A 225 -7.01 1.13 -2.92
N LEU A 226 -6.32 -0.01 -2.83
CA LEU A 226 -4.94 -0.12 -3.31
C LEU A 226 -4.93 -0.20 -4.83
N MET A 227 -4.00 0.52 -5.44
CA MET A 227 -3.99 0.71 -6.88
C MET A 227 -3.14 -0.33 -7.60
N ASP A 228 -2.15 -0.91 -6.92
CA ASP A 228 -1.17 -1.83 -7.49
C ASP A 228 -1.25 -3.23 -6.87
N TRP A 229 -2.33 -3.94 -7.20
CA TRP A 229 -2.43 -5.37 -6.90
C TRP A 229 -1.61 -6.16 -7.92
N SER A 230 -0.54 -6.82 -7.48
CA SER A 230 0.26 -7.69 -8.34
C SER A 230 0.83 -8.88 -7.56
N LEU A 231 1.22 -9.94 -8.28
CA LEU A 231 1.91 -11.08 -7.65
C LEU A 231 3.29 -10.71 -7.11
N ASP A 232 3.89 -9.62 -7.59
CA ASP A 232 5.16 -9.07 -7.12
C ASP A 232 4.99 -8.28 -5.81
N ASN A 233 3.83 -7.66 -5.60
CA ASN A 233 3.53 -6.84 -4.42
C ASN A 233 2.78 -7.60 -3.30
N ILE A 234 2.51 -8.89 -3.51
CA ILE A 234 1.91 -9.78 -2.51
C ILE A 234 2.97 -10.80 -2.09
N VAL A 235 3.32 -10.82 -0.82
CA VAL A 235 4.33 -11.74 -0.27
C VAL A 235 3.73 -12.74 0.71
N VAL A 236 4.39 -13.88 0.85
CA VAL A 236 4.02 -14.94 1.78
C VAL A 236 5.23 -15.44 2.56
N ASN A 237 5.10 -15.51 3.88
CA ASN A 237 6.14 -16.07 4.75
C ASN A 237 5.95 -17.57 5.03
N ASP A 238 6.90 -18.15 5.74
CA ASP A 238 6.92 -19.57 6.12
C ASP A 238 5.70 -20.04 6.93
N ASN A 239 4.95 -19.10 7.54
CA ASN A 239 3.70 -19.37 8.26
C ASN A 239 2.46 -19.19 7.37
N ASP A 240 2.64 -19.21 6.05
CA ASP A 240 1.61 -19.00 5.03
C ASP A 240 0.91 -17.62 5.16
N VAL A 241 1.47 -16.63 5.86
CA VAL A 241 0.83 -15.31 6.07
C VAL A 241 1.00 -14.46 4.81
N VAL A 242 -0.12 -14.06 4.19
CA VAL A 242 -0.16 -13.16 3.04
C VAL A 242 -0.06 -11.70 3.50
N THR A 243 0.83 -10.93 2.89
CA THR A 243 1.06 -9.51 3.18
C THR A 243 1.18 -8.69 1.89
N PHE A 244 0.53 -7.53 1.84
CA PHE A 244 0.61 -6.56 0.75
C PHE A 244 1.73 -5.58 1.05
N VAL A 245 2.79 -5.61 0.24
CA VAL A 245 4.01 -4.86 0.55
C VAL A 245 4.07 -3.52 -0.14
N ASP A 246 3.33 -3.25 -1.21
CA ASP A 246 3.32 -1.95 -1.88
C ASP A 246 2.03 -1.17 -1.57
N LEU A 247 2.16 -0.01 -0.92
CA LEU A 247 1.05 0.84 -0.52
C LEU A 247 1.25 2.30 -0.94
N GLU A 248 2.10 2.54 -1.94
CA GLU A 248 2.45 3.90 -2.36
C GLU A 248 1.31 4.62 -3.08
N ASP A 249 0.49 3.87 -3.81
CA ASP A 249 -0.65 4.37 -4.57
C ASP A 249 -1.96 3.87 -3.95
N VAL A 250 -2.72 4.80 -3.36
CA VAL A 250 -3.95 4.46 -2.63
C VAL A 250 -5.01 5.56 -2.75
N VAL A 251 -6.24 5.13 -3.01
CA VAL A 251 -7.44 5.98 -2.87
C VAL A 251 -8.12 5.65 -1.56
N ILE A 252 -8.27 6.65 -0.70
CA ILE A 252 -8.90 6.55 0.61
C ILE A 252 -10.26 7.23 0.55
N VAL A 253 -11.32 6.50 0.89
CA VAL A 253 -12.68 7.05 0.90
C VAL A 253 -13.18 7.17 2.33
N ASP A 254 -13.54 8.37 2.76
CA ASP A 254 -14.24 8.60 4.02
C ASP A 254 -15.71 8.16 3.91
N LYS A 255 -16.11 7.20 4.73
CA LYS A 255 -17.48 6.68 4.79
C LYS A 255 -18.42 7.65 5.51
N ASN A 256 -17.88 8.49 6.39
CA ASN A 256 -18.63 9.28 7.36
C ASN A 256 -18.70 10.74 6.93
N ILE A 257 -19.26 10.98 5.75
CA ILE A 257 -19.48 12.33 5.22
C ILE A 257 -20.96 12.68 5.17
N LEU A 258 -21.23 13.98 5.07
CA LEU A 258 -22.50 14.50 4.56
C LEU A 258 -22.29 14.86 3.09
N PRO A 259 -22.79 14.06 2.12
CA PRO A 259 -22.60 14.35 0.71
C PRO A 259 -23.27 15.67 0.35
N LYS A 260 -22.56 16.54 -0.37
CA LYS A 260 -23.13 17.79 -0.90
C LYS A 260 -23.73 17.53 -2.28
N ARG A 261 -24.25 18.58 -2.91
CA ARG A 261 -24.94 18.51 -4.22
C ARG A 261 -24.06 18.03 -5.38
N ASP A 262 -22.74 18.03 -5.20
CA ASP A 262 -21.74 17.56 -6.16
C ASP A 262 -21.59 16.02 -6.17
N LEU A 263 -22.18 15.31 -5.21
CA LEU A 263 -22.14 13.85 -5.09
C LEU A 263 -23.54 13.21 -5.19
N PRO A 264 -24.25 13.36 -6.32
CA PRO A 264 -25.62 12.83 -6.47
C PRO A 264 -25.68 11.31 -6.37
N ASP A 265 -24.60 10.63 -6.72
CA ASP A 265 -24.50 9.17 -6.76
C ASP A 265 -23.78 8.57 -5.54
N TRP A 266 -23.54 9.37 -4.49
CA TRP A 266 -22.76 8.92 -3.32
C TRP A 266 -23.23 7.58 -2.76
N TYR A 267 -24.53 7.39 -2.59
CA TYR A 267 -25.11 6.16 -2.03
C TYR A 267 -25.28 5.03 -3.04
N LYS A 268 -24.94 5.23 -4.31
CA LYS A 268 -24.85 4.15 -5.28
C LYS A 268 -23.51 3.43 -5.11
N ARG A 269 -23.48 2.16 -5.54
CA ARG A 269 -22.23 1.38 -5.60
C ARG A 269 -21.56 1.66 -6.92
N TYR A 270 -20.25 1.84 -6.90
CA TYR A 270 -19.43 1.93 -8.09
C TYR A 270 -18.85 0.56 -8.43
N GLY A 271 -19.37 -0.06 -9.49
CA GLY A 271 -18.75 -1.24 -10.10
C GLY A 271 -17.79 -0.83 -11.21
N ARG A 272 -16.76 -1.62 -11.46
CA ARG A 272 -15.87 -1.42 -12.62
C ARG A 272 -16.68 -1.31 -13.93
N GLU A 273 -16.46 -0.22 -14.67
CA GLU A 273 -17.20 0.11 -15.91
C GLU A 273 -16.56 -0.44 -17.18
N GLN A 274 -15.22 -0.56 -17.22
CA GLN A 274 -14.49 -0.90 -18.44
C GLN A 274 -14.11 -2.38 -18.49
N LEU A 275 -14.62 -3.08 -19.49
CA LEU A 275 -14.21 -4.45 -19.85
C LEU A 275 -12.96 -4.39 -20.76
N GLY A 276 -11.85 -3.86 -20.24
CA GLY A 276 -10.54 -3.88 -20.91
C GLY A 276 -9.51 -4.72 -20.13
N PRO A 277 -8.40 -5.13 -20.77
CA PRO A 277 -7.30 -5.79 -20.07
C PRO A 277 -6.66 -4.86 -19.03
N GLY A 278 -6.15 -5.42 -17.94
CA GLY A 278 -5.42 -4.71 -16.90
C GLY A 278 -6.26 -3.95 -15.87
N PHE A 279 -5.55 -3.31 -14.93
CA PHE A 279 -6.11 -2.55 -13.80
C PHE A 279 -6.60 -1.16 -14.23
N THR A 280 -7.72 -1.11 -14.96
CA THR A 280 -8.37 0.16 -15.35
C THR A 280 -9.59 0.46 -14.50
N PHE A 281 -9.62 1.66 -13.91
CA PHE A 281 -10.72 2.16 -13.09
C PHE A 281 -10.68 3.70 -13.01
N SER A 282 -11.82 4.30 -12.70
CA SER A 282 -11.93 5.75 -12.56
C SER A 282 -11.79 6.17 -11.10
N ILE A 283 -10.71 6.87 -10.77
CA ILE A 283 -10.53 7.48 -9.44
C ILE A 283 -11.64 8.50 -9.19
N GLU A 284 -12.05 9.24 -10.22
CA GLU A 284 -13.17 10.17 -10.11
C GLU A 284 -14.44 9.45 -9.65
N ASN A 285 -14.77 8.31 -10.26
CA ASN A 285 -15.95 7.54 -9.87
C ASN A 285 -15.76 6.87 -8.50
N LEU A 286 -14.57 6.41 -8.14
CA LEU A 286 -14.28 5.96 -6.77
C LEU A 286 -14.57 7.06 -5.75
N CYS A 287 -14.22 8.30 -6.07
CA CYS A 287 -14.43 9.45 -5.20
C CYS A 287 -15.87 9.97 -5.20
N LYS A 288 -16.67 9.62 -6.22
CA LYS A 288 -18.10 9.98 -6.28
C LYS A 288 -19.05 9.00 -5.60
N HIS A 289 -18.54 7.87 -5.10
CA HIS A 289 -19.34 6.80 -4.51
C HIS A 289 -18.82 6.35 -3.15
N HIS A 290 -19.74 6.04 -2.23
CA HIS A 290 -19.44 5.59 -0.87
C HIS A 290 -18.83 4.17 -0.78
N LEU A 291 -18.98 3.37 -1.84
CA LEU A 291 -18.58 1.99 -1.92
C LEU A 291 -18.29 1.60 -3.36
N SER A 292 -17.14 0.97 -3.58
CA SER A 292 -16.76 0.35 -4.83
C SER A 292 -16.29 -1.07 -4.61
N ASP A 293 -16.42 -1.89 -5.65
CA ASP A 293 -15.91 -3.25 -5.68
C ASP A 293 -14.45 -3.35 -6.17
N HIS A 294 -13.72 -2.23 -6.27
CA HIS A 294 -12.33 -2.16 -6.73
C HIS A 294 -11.43 -3.25 -6.14
N ASN A 295 -11.31 -3.34 -4.80
CA ASN A 295 -10.47 -4.34 -4.16
C ASN A 295 -10.95 -5.78 -4.42
N LEU A 296 -12.27 -5.98 -4.53
CA LEU A 296 -12.86 -7.30 -4.78
C LEU A 296 -12.53 -7.74 -6.20
N TRP A 297 -12.70 -6.85 -7.18
CA TRP A 297 -12.32 -7.09 -8.56
C TRP A 297 -10.81 -7.34 -8.66
N ALA A 298 -9.99 -6.50 -8.01
CA ALA A 298 -8.53 -6.64 -8.00
C ALA A 298 -8.08 -8.00 -7.44
N ALA A 299 -8.68 -8.46 -6.34
CA ALA A 299 -8.41 -9.80 -5.82
C ALA A 299 -8.82 -10.87 -6.83
N CYS A 300 -9.99 -10.76 -7.46
CA CYS A 300 -10.40 -11.73 -8.50
C CYS A 300 -9.47 -11.73 -9.71
N TYR A 301 -8.95 -10.56 -10.10
CA TYR A 301 -7.94 -10.43 -11.16
C TYR A 301 -6.64 -11.15 -10.81
N ILE A 302 -6.14 -11.02 -9.58
CA ILE A 302 -4.97 -11.78 -9.12
C ILE A 302 -5.21 -13.30 -9.20
N LEU A 303 -6.42 -13.76 -8.86
CA LEU A 303 -6.71 -15.19 -8.80
C LEU A 303 -6.93 -15.83 -10.17
N ALA A 304 -7.58 -15.11 -11.08
CA ALA A 304 -8.14 -15.68 -12.30
C ALA A 304 -8.05 -14.77 -13.55
N GLY A 305 -7.36 -13.63 -13.44
CA GLY A 305 -7.19 -12.68 -14.54
C GLY A 305 -6.41 -13.23 -15.73
N ASP A 306 -6.25 -12.41 -16.75
CA ASP A 306 -5.53 -12.78 -17.98
C ASP A 306 -4.00 -12.73 -17.82
N ASP A 307 -3.49 -11.94 -16.87
CA ASP A 307 -2.05 -11.87 -16.55
C ASP A 307 -1.69 -12.76 -15.35
N LYS A 308 -0.99 -13.87 -15.62
CA LYS A 308 -0.48 -14.84 -14.63
C LYS A 308 -1.51 -15.24 -13.55
N PRO A 309 -2.68 -15.79 -13.92
CA PRO A 309 -3.72 -16.13 -12.97
C PRO A 309 -3.24 -17.11 -11.89
N TYR A 310 -3.29 -16.69 -10.63
CA TYR A 310 -2.63 -17.40 -9.53
C TYR A 310 -3.18 -18.83 -9.29
N LEU A 311 -4.49 -19.02 -9.43
CA LEU A 311 -5.15 -20.31 -9.18
C LEU A 311 -5.13 -21.27 -10.37
N TYR A 312 -4.61 -20.85 -11.51
CA TYR A 312 -4.60 -21.68 -12.72
C TYR A 312 -3.28 -22.45 -12.90
N PRO A 313 -3.33 -23.64 -13.53
CA PRO A 313 -4.55 -24.39 -13.87
C PRO A 313 -5.25 -24.96 -12.62
N ILE A 314 -6.59 -25.02 -12.66
CA ILE A 314 -7.40 -25.65 -11.60
C ILE A 314 -7.35 -27.18 -11.80
N PRO A 315 -6.95 -27.97 -10.78
CA PRO A 315 -6.93 -29.43 -10.86
C PRO A 315 -8.32 -30.03 -11.16
N SER A 316 -8.35 -31.14 -11.89
CA SER A 316 -9.59 -31.85 -12.24
C SER A 316 -10.42 -32.23 -11.01
N GLU A 317 -9.76 -32.69 -9.94
CA GLU A 317 -10.39 -33.16 -8.71
C GLU A 317 -11.12 -32.01 -7.99
N ALA A 318 -10.51 -30.81 -7.99
CA ALA A 318 -11.13 -29.62 -7.43
C ALA A 318 -12.35 -29.19 -8.24
N ASN A 319 -12.26 -29.28 -9.57
CA ASN A 319 -13.37 -28.95 -10.46
C ASN A 319 -14.52 -29.97 -10.38
N GLU A 320 -14.23 -31.26 -10.21
CA GLU A 320 -15.25 -32.31 -9.99
C GLU A 320 -15.97 -32.12 -8.65
N THR A 321 -15.22 -31.79 -7.60
CA THR A 321 -15.78 -31.61 -6.25
C THR A 321 -16.61 -30.32 -6.14
N LYS A 322 -16.15 -29.24 -6.78
CA LYS A 322 -16.80 -27.92 -6.77
C LYS A 322 -16.85 -27.35 -8.20
N PRO A 323 -17.77 -27.84 -9.05
CA PRO A 323 -17.87 -27.43 -10.46
C PRO A 323 -18.23 -25.95 -10.65
N HIS A 324 -18.64 -25.27 -9.59
CA HIS A 324 -18.95 -23.85 -9.62
C HIS A 324 -17.73 -22.95 -9.37
N LEU A 325 -16.56 -23.48 -8.94
CA LEU A 325 -15.38 -22.66 -8.65
C LEU A 325 -14.94 -21.84 -9.87
N TYR A 326 -14.77 -22.51 -11.01
CA TYR A 326 -14.39 -21.86 -12.27
C TYR A 326 -15.38 -20.76 -12.65
N ARG A 327 -16.68 -21.09 -12.61
CA ARG A 327 -17.75 -20.13 -12.92
C ARG A 327 -17.74 -18.93 -11.97
N LEU A 328 -17.52 -19.13 -10.67
CA LEU A 328 -17.48 -18.04 -9.69
C LEU A 328 -16.27 -17.13 -9.87
N LEU A 329 -15.11 -17.68 -10.27
CA LEU A 329 -13.93 -16.90 -10.62
C LEU A 329 -14.20 -16.03 -11.86
N GLU A 330 -14.77 -16.62 -12.92
CA GLU A 330 -15.15 -15.88 -14.14
C GLU A 330 -16.23 -14.83 -13.86
N ASP A 331 -17.27 -15.18 -13.11
CA ASP A 331 -18.34 -14.26 -12.71
C ASP A 331 -17.76 -13.11 -11.87
N CYS A 332 -16.79 -13.36 -11.00
CA CYS A 332 -16.17 -12.30 -10.22
C CYS A 332 -15.40 -11.29 -11.10
N LEU A 333 -14.75 -11.77 -12.16
CA LEU A 333 -14.03 -10.92 -13.10
C LEU A 333 -14.95 -10.13 -14.02
N ARG A 334 -15.90 -10.83 -14.66
CA ARG A 334 -16.66 -10.33 -15.80
C ARG A 334 -18.06 -9.83 -15.44
N ASN A 335 -18.69 -10.42 -14.43
CA ASN A 335 -20.08 -10.14 -14.12
C ASN A 335 -20.19 -8.99 -13.11
N SER A 336 -20.88 -7.92 -13.51
CA SER A 336 -21.05 -6.68 -12.76
C SER A 336 -22.36 -6.62 -11.97
N ASP A 337 -23.29 -7.58 -12.13
CA ASP A 337 -24.62 -7.48 -11.52
C ASP A 337 -24.55 -7.29 -10.00
N ASP A 338 -23.77 -8.14 -9.31
CA ASP A 338 -23.40 -7.92 -7.90
C ASP A 338 -22.12 -8.69 -7.54
N ARG A 339 -20.97 -8.07 -7.81
CA ARG A 339 -19.65 -8.64 -7.48
C ARG A 339 -19.51 -8.96 -6.00
N PHE A 340 -20.10 -8.18 -5.10
CA PHE A 340 -20.06 -8.46 -3.66
C PHE A 340 -20.69 -9.81 -3.33
N LYS A 341 -21.86 -10.10 -3.92
CA LYS A 341 -22.54 -11.38 -3.75
C LYS A 341 -21.75 -12.54 -4.33
N THR A 342 -21.19 -12.37 -5.52
CA THR A 342 -20.34 -13.39 -6.15
C THR A 342 -19.08 -13.65 -5.32
N PHE A 343 -18.46 -12.60 -4.79
CA PHE A 343 -17.27 -12.66 -3.97
C PHE A 343 -17.51 -13.44 -2.66
N THR A 344 -18.62 -13.19 -1.96
CA THR A 344 -18.99 -13.97 -0.77
C THR A 344 -19.17 -15.45 -1.09
N LYS A 345 -19.81 -15.79 -2.21
CA LYS A 345 -19.96 -17.19 -2.64
C LYS A 345 -18.62 -17.82 -2.97
N LEU A 346 -17.72 -17.09 -3.64
CA LEU A 346 -16.37 -17.55 -3.95
C LEU A 346 -15.58 -17.85 -2.68
N GLN A 347 -15.65 -16.96 -1.67
CA GLN A 347 -15.03 -17.20 -0.36
C GLN A 347 -15.55 -18.50 0.26
N HIS A 348 -16.87 -18.70 0.31
CA HIS A 348 -17.46 -19.93 0.85
C HIS A 348 -17.02 -21.20 0.11
N VAL A 349 -16.95 -21.17 -1.22
CA VAL A 349 -16.49 -22.34 -2.00
C VAL A 349 -15.01 -22.65 -1.73
N ILE A 350 -14.18 -21.61 -1.60
CA ILE A 350 -12.76 -21.78 -1.25
C ILE A 350 -12.62 -22.33 0.17
N ASP A 351 -13.39 -21.82 1.13
CA ASP A 351 -13.40 -22.31 2.51
C ASP A 351 -13.79 -23.80 2.57
N ASP A 352 -14.87 -24.18 1.89
CA ASP A 352 -15.31 -25.58 1.79
C ASP A 352 -14.23 -26.51 1.20
N LEU A 353 -13.52 -26.05 0.17
CA LEU A 353 -12.43 -26.81 -0.43
C LEU A 353 -11.25 -26.97 0.53
N LEU A 354 -10.97 -25.94 1.33
CA LEU A 354 -9.90 -25.96 2.32
C LEU A 354 -10.20 -26.90 3.50
N ASP A 355 -11.47 -27.00 3.90
CA ASP A 355 -11.96 -27.86 4.99
C ASP A 355 -12.13 -29.32 4.56
N SER A 356 -12.35 -29.56 3.26
CA SER A 356 -12.47 -30.92 2.73
C SER A 356 -11.13 -31.68 2.88
N LYS A 357 -11.19 -32.97 3.27
CA LYS A 357 -10.02 -33.86 3.46
C LYS A 357 -9.11 -34.00 2.22
N LEU A 358 -9.51 -33.46 1.07
CA LEU A 358 -8.72 -33.36 -0.16
C LEU A 358 -7.42 -32.56 0.03
N GLY A 359 -7.42 -31.57 0.94
CA GLY A 359 -6.30 -30.66 1.12
C GLY A 359 -4.99 -31.24 1.67
N SER A 360 -5.05 -32.42 2.31
CA SER A 360 -3.87 -33.02 2.96
C SER A 360 -3.33 -34.25 2.25
N ASN A 361 -4.17 -35.00 1.52
CA ASN A 361 -3.81 -36.33 1.01
C ASN A 361 -3.91 -36.50 -0.52
N VAL A 362 -4.53 -35.57 -1.26
CA VAL A 362 -4.83 -35.78 -2.70
C VAL A 362 -4.10 -34.79 -3.62
N ILE A 363 -3.60 -33.67 -3.09
CA ILE A 363 -2.95 -32.61 -3.87
C ILE A 363 -1.50 -32.48 -3.42
N ARG A 364 -0.74 -33.57 -3.55
CA ARG A 364 0.70 -33.64 -3.29
C ARG A 364 1.45 -33.70 -4.61
#